data_AF-A0A7V4MT98-F1
#
_entry.id   AF-A0A7V4MT98-F1
#
_cell.length_a   1.000
_cell.length_b   1.000
_cell.length_c   1.000
_cell.angle_alpha   90.00
_cell.angle_beta   90.00
_cell.angle_gamma   90.00
#
_symmetry.space_group_name_H-M   'P 1'
#
loop_
_entity.id
_entity.type
_entity.pdbx_description
1 polymer ?
#
loop_
_entity_poly.entity_id
_entity_poly.type
_entity_poly.pdbx_seq_one_letter_code
_entity_poly.pdbx_strand_id
1 'polypeptide(L)'
;MSSHPDWVREQSLREEIVKIGRLMYDRGYAVANDGNLSVRLDDQRVLCTPSGLCKGMMSADQIIVVDMEGRKVGPTTAANRDLVPTSEVFMHLEAYRQRPDIGAVVHAHPPTTVALSIAGVSLADCMLPEVIVNLGLVPTTQYATPASPENVTAIRELIVNHDGIILQRHGTITVGRCLLEAYMRLESLEQIAKITVVLEQLGKGAPLPPEQVEKLLAQRRKMGLARPGEEEEFCRVCGVCSPALQEVEPGVSGSSPDDESQAEIVRLVAQAVLRELGYGS
;
A
#
# COMPACT_ATOMS: atom_id res chain seq x y z
N MET A 1 36.06 1.87 -5.68
CA MET A 1 34.58 1.77 -5.66
C MET A 1 34.06 2.67 -6.76
N SER A 2 33.34 2.10 -7.73
CA SER A 2 33.13 2.64 -9.07
C SER A 2 32.43 4.01 -9.06
N SER A 3 33.20 5.07 -9.34
CA SER A 3 32.77 6.45 -9.47
C SER A 3 32.12 6.68 -10.85
N HIS A 4 30.86 6.27 -11.01
CA HIS A 4 30.06 6.81 -12.10
C HIS A 4 29.70 8.26 -11.75
N PRO A 5 29.89 9.23 -12.64
CA PRO A 5 29.52 10.61 -12.35
C PRO A 5 28.01 10.72 -12.13
N ASP A 6 27.59 11.57 -11.20
CA ASP A 6 26.20 11.65 -10.70
C ASP A 6 25.13 11.75 -11.81
N TRP A 7 25.48 12.34 -12.96
CA TRP A 7 24.59 12.47 -14.12
C TRP A 7 24.26 11.12 -14.80
N VAL A 8 25.18 10.13 -14.78
CA VAL A 8 24.92 8.79 -15.33
C VAL A 8 23.88 8.07 -14.47
N ARG A 9 24.04 8.18 -13.14
CA ARG A 9 23.08 7.61 -12.19
C ARG A 9 21.71 8.27 -12.34
N GLU A 10 21.65 9.60 -12.38
CA GLU A 10 20.40 10.33 -12.56
C GLU A 10 19.69 9.92 -13.85
N GLN A 11 20.41 9.85 -14.96
CA GLN A 11 19.86 9.43 -16.25
C GLN A 11 19.29 8.00 -16.20
N SER A 12 20.02 7.06 -15.60
CA SER A 12 19.53 5.68 -15.44
C SER A 12 18.23 5.62 -14.61
N LEU A 13 18.09 6.43 -13.57
CA LEU A 13 16.88 6.47 -12.76
C LEU A 13 15.70 7.10 -13.53
N ARG A 14 15.95 8.11 -14.36
CA ARG A 14 14.93 8.71 -15.25
C ARG A 14 14.40 7.68 -16.24
N GLU A 15 15.29 6.90 -16.83
CA GLU A 15 14.93 5.80 -17.74
C GLU A 15 14.15 4.69 -17.02
N GLU A 16 14.53 4.36 -15.78
CA GLU A 16 13.79 3.39 -14.95
C GLU A 16 12.37 3.88 -14.66
N ILE A 17 12.18 5.17 -14.32
CA ILE A 17 10.84 5.77 -14.11
C ILE A 17 9.98 5.64 -15.37
N VAL A 18 10.53 5.93 -16.55
CA VAL A 18 9.80 5.81 -17.81
C VAL A 18 9.44 4.34 -18.09
N LYS A 19 10.36 3.42 -17.86
CA LYS A 19 10.13 1.98 -18.04
C LYS A 19 9.01 1.48 -17.14
N ILE A 20 9.07 1.76 -15.84
CA ILE A 20 8.04 1.31 -14.88
C ILE A 20 6.72 2.02 -15.14
N GLY A 21 6.73 3.32 -15.49
CA GLY A 21 5.54 4.06 -15.88
C GLY A 21 4.82 3.41 -17.08
N ARG A 22 5.58 2.89 -18.05
CA ARG A 22 5.02 2.11 -19.17
C ARG A 22 4.45 0.78 -18.73
N LEU A 23 5.15 0.02 -17.88
CA LEU A 23 4.61 -1.23 -17.35
C LEU A 23 3.32 -1.02 -16.56
N MET A 24 3.23 0.03 -15.76
CA MET A 24 2.00 0.39 -15.04
C MET A 24 0.85 0.68 -16.00
N TYR A 25 1.11 1.45 -17.06
CA TYR A 25 0.11 1.77 -18.07
C TYR A 25 -0.35 0.54 -18.86
N ASP A 26 0.60 -0.29 -19.34
CA ASP A 26 0.32 -1.49 -20.13
C ASP A 26 -0.48 -2.54 -19.33
N ARG A 27 -0.30 -2.58 -18.01
CA ARG A 27 -1.08 -3.43 -17.09
C ARG A 27 -2.43 -2.84 -16.69
N GLY A 28 -2.71 -1.59 -17.04
CA GLY A 28 -3.93 -0.87 -16.65
C GLY A 28 -3.96 -0.48 -15.16
N TYR A 29 -2.81 -0.38 -14.50
CA TYR A 29 -2.71 0.11 -13.11
C TYR A 29 -2.71 1.64 -13.04
N ALA A 30 -2.41 2.28 -14.16
CA ALA A 30 -2.55 3.70 -14.38
C ALA A 30 -3.15 3.93 -15.78
N VAL A 31 -4.11 4.82 -15.90
CA VAL A 31 -4.76 5.19 -17.17
C VAL A 31 -4.75 6.70 -17.36
N ALA A 32 -4.97 7.15 -18.59
CA ALA A 32 -4.93 8.57 -18.95
C ALA A 32 -3.65 9.26 -18.41
N ASN A 33 -3.77 10.12 -17.40
CA ASN A 33 -2.69 10.86 -16.76
C ASN A 33 -2.59 10.63 -15.24
N ASP A 34 -3.24 9.60 -14.73
CA ASP A 34 -3.20 9.24 -13.31
C ASP A 34 -1.89 8.52 -12.92
N GLY A 35 -1.81 8.15 -11.64
CA GLY A 35 -0.63 7.54 -11.03
C GLY A 35 0.58 8.48 -11.01
N ASN A 36 1.58 8.10 -10.23
CA ASN A 36 2.85 8.81 -10.20
C ASN A 36 3.96 7.97 -9.58
N LEU A 37 5.19 8.24 -10.00
CA LEU A 37 6.37 7.52 -9.56
C LEU A 37 7.40 8.51 -9.05
N SER A 38 8.16 8.11 -8.04
CA SER A 38 9.36 8.84 -7.63
C SER A 38 10.48 7.92 -7.19
N VAL A 39 11.70 8.41 -7.30
CA VAL A 39 12.92 7.72 -6.87
C VAL A 39 13.84 8.71 -6.15
N ARG A 40 14.39 8.31 -5.02
CA ARG A 40 15.39 9.07 -4.27
C ARG A 40 16.67 9.18 -5.08
N LEU A 41 17.07 10.42 -5.40
CA LEU A 41 18.34 10.70 -6.07
C LEU A 41 19.47 10.71 -5.04
N ASP A 42 19.24 11.42 -3.93
CA ASP A 42 20.12 11.54 -2.77
C ASP A 42 19.30 11.94 -1.51
N ASP A 43 19.99 12.35 -0.45
CA ASP A 43 19.38 12.70 0.84
C ASP A 43 18.45 13.93 0.76
N GLN A 44 18.63 14.79 -0.23
CA GLN A 44 17.93 16.08 -0.35
C GLN A 44 17.04 16.17 -1.58
N ARG A 45 17.17 15.23 -2.54
CA ARG A 45 16.53 15.32 -3.85
C ARG A 45 15.87 14.02 -4.26
N VAL A 46 14.74 14.17 -4.94
CA VAL A 46 13.92 13.08 -5.47
C VAL A 46 13.58 13.37 -6.94
N LEU A 47 13.71 12.36 -7.79
CA LEU A 47 13.16 12.35 -9.14
C LEU A 47 11.69 11.98 -9.08
N CYS A 48 10.81 12.70 -9.77
CA CYS A 48 9.38 12.38 -9.83
C CYS A 48 8.79 12.62 -11.22
N THR A 49 7.69 11.93 -11.49
CA THR A 49 6.93 12.14 -12.72
C THR A 49 6.23 13.49 -12.73
N PRO A 50 6.15 14.17 -13.88
CA PRO A 50 5.38 15.40 -14.02
C PRO A 50 3.88 15.17 -13.88
N SER A 51 3.16 16.20 -13.47
CA SER A 51 1.70 16.23 -13.46
C SER A 51 1.14 16.23 -14.89
N GLY A 52 -0.03 15.60 -15.08
CA GLY A 52 -0.79 15.67 -16.33
C GLY A 52 -0.27 14.83 -17.50
N LEU A 53 0.89 14.17 -17.38
CA LEU A 53 1.42 13.28 -18.43
C LEU A 53 1.03 11.82 -18.20
N CYS A 54 0.67 11.15 -19.30
CA CYS A 54 0.45 9.72 -19.37
C CYS A 54 1.74 8.94 -19.10
N LYS A 55 1.72 8.06 -18.09
CA LYS A 55 2.92 7.34 -17.65
C LYS A 55 3.48 6.37 -18.69
N GLY A 56 2.64 5.89 -19.62
CA GLY A 56 3.07 5.07 -20.75
C GLY A 56 3.81 5.82 -21.87
N MET A 57 3.68 7.15 -21.92
CA MET A 57 4.14 8.00 -23.03
C MET A 57 5.18 9.05 -22.62
N MET A 58 5.70 8.98 -21.39
CA MET A 58 6.75 9.90 -20.93
C MET A 58 8.11 9.59 -21.58
N SER A 59 8.99 10.58 -21.59
CA SER A 59 10.41 10.47 -21.91
C SER A 59 11.27 10.84 -20.69
N ALA A 60 12.52 10.38 -20.66
CA ALA A 60 13.43 10.59 -19.52
C ALA A 60 13.71 12.08 -19.26
N ASP A 61 13.74 12.88 -20.32
CA ASP A 61 13.97 14.34 -20.26
C ASP A 61 12.81 15.10 -19.64
N GLN A 62 11.62 14.49 -19.53
CA GLN A 62 10.43 15.07 -18.90
C GLN A 62 10.36 14.84 -17.38
N ILE A 63 11.20 13.96 -16.83
CA ILE A 63 11.24 13.69 -15.39
C ILE A 63 11.77 14.94 -14.66
N ILE A 64 11.23 15.18 -13.46
CA ILE A 64 11.50 16.40 -12.67
C ILE A 64 12.28 16.03 -11.42
N VAL A 65 13.27 16.85 -11.05
CA VAL A 65 13.93 16.77 -9.74
C VAL A 65 13.25 17.76 -8.80
N VAL A 66 12.90 17.29 -7.59
CA VAL A 66 12.40 18.13 -6.50
C VAL A 66 13.27 18.01 -5.27
N ASP A 67 13.31 19.07 -4.46
CA ASP A 67 13.85 19.02 -3.09
C ASP A 67 12.87 18.34 -2.12
N MET A 68 13.30 18.13 -0.87
CA MET A 68 12.46 17.56 0.19
C MET A 68 11.34 18.50 0.66
N GLU A 69 11.24 19.72 0.13
CA GLU A 69 10.09 20.63 0.30
C GLU A 69 9.15 20.63 -0.93
N GLY A 70 9.42 19.77 -1.93
CA GLY A 70 8.59 19.62 -3.12
C GLY A 70 8.81 20.70 -4.17
N ARG A 71 9.83 21.55 -4.02
CA ARG A 71 10.17 22.57 -5.02
C ARG A 71 10.95 21.94 -6.14
N LYS A 72 10.62 22.29 -7.38
CA LYS A 72 11.40 21.90 -8.56
C LYS A 72 12.79 22.55 -8.49
N VAL A 73 13.84 21.73 -8.56
CA VAL A 73 15.24 22.17 -8.43
C VAL A 73 16.12 21.59 -9.54
N GLY A 74 17.35 22.08 -9.65
CA GLY A 74 18.33 21.58 -10.62
C GLY A 74 18.14 22.12 -12.04
N PRO A 75 18.99 21.67 -12.99
CA PRO A 75 18.89 22.08 -14.38
C PRO A 75 17.60 21.58 -15.03
N THR A 76 17.04 22.38 -15.92
CA THR A 76 15.86 22.01 -16.71
C THR A 76 16.24 21.72 -18.16
N THR A 77 15.49 20.83 -18.79
CA THR A 77 15.57 20.53 -20.22
C THR A 77 14.50 21.34 -20.96
N ALA A 78 14.61 21.43 -22.29
CA ALA A 78 13.51 21.98 -23.09
C ALA A 78 12.19 21.20 -22.91
N ALA A 79 12.28 19.90 -22.59
CA ALA A 79 11.13 19.01 -22.42
C ALA A 79 10.44 19.14 -21.05
N ASN A 80 11.16 19.56 -19.99
CA ASN A 80 10.59 19.66 -18.66
C ASN A 80 10.46 21.08 -18.10
N ARG A 81 11.01 22.12 -18.75
CA ARG A 81 11.05 23.50 -18.21
C ARG A 81 9.68 23.97 -17.70
N ASP A 82 8.64 23.75 -18.50
CA ASP A 82 7.28 24.24 -18.21
C ASP A 82 6.40 23.18 -17.51
N LEU A 83 6.95 21.99 -17.24
CA LEU A 83 6.27 20.93 -16.47
C LEU A 83 6.41 21.17 -14.97
N VAL A 84 5.36 20.80 -14.24
CA VAL A 84 5.31 20.83 -12.77
C VAL A 84 5.34 19.40 -12.20
N PRO A 85 5.88 19.20 -10.98
CA PRO A 85 5.82 17.91 -10.29
C PRO A 85 4.39 17.38 -10.18
N THR A 86 4.22 16.07 -9.99
CA THR A 86 2.92 15.50 -9.63
C THR A 86 2.26 16.27 -8.47
N SER A 87 0.94 16.44 -8.51
CA SER A 87 0.17 17.08 -7.44
C SER A 87 0.26 16.34 -6.10
N GLU A 88 0.73 15.09 -6.12
CA GLU A 88 0.83 14.24 -4.93
C GLU A 88 2.27 14.07 -4.42
N VAL A 89 3.18 14.95 -4.84
CA VAL A 89 4.59 14.88 -4.47
C VAL A 89 4.78 14.85 -2.94
N PHE A 90 3.94 15.56 -2.18
CA PHE A 90 4.02 15.59 -0.72
C PHE A 90 3.74 14.25 -0.06
N MET A 91 2.88 13.40 -0.65
CA MET A 91 2.65 12.03 -0.17
C MET A 91 3.92 11.18 -0.36
N HIS A 92 4.62 11.32 -1.49
CA HIS A 92 5.89 10.64 -1.74
C HIS A 92 6.98 11.13 -0.78
N LEU A 93 7.10 12.44 -0.61
CA LEU A 93 8.07 13.04 0.32
C LEU A 93 7.82 12.62 1.76
N GLU A 94 6.56 12.48 2.17
CA GLU A 94 6.23 11.97 3.49
C GLU A 94 6.70 10.53 3.67
N ALA A 95 6.46 9.65 2.69
CA ALA A 95 6.99 8.29 2.73
C ALA A 95 8.51 8.28 2.89
N TYR A 96 9.24 9.12 2.14
CA TYR A 96 10.70 9.24 2.26
C TYR A 96 11.19 9.78 3.61
N ARG A 97 10.40 10.63 4.29
CA ARG A 97 10.73 11.14 5.63
C ARG A 97 10.55 10.09 6.71
N GLN A 98 9.44 9.34 6.64
CA GLN A 98 9.14 8.28 7.58
C GLN A 98 10.03 7.05 7.38
N ARG A 99 10.51 6.85 6.15
CA ARG A 99 11.26 5.65 5.75
C ARG A 99 12.58 6.00 5.08
N PRO A 100 13.67 6.16 5.86
CA PRO A 100 15.01 6.34 5.30
C PRO A 100 15.49 5.15 4.47
N ASP A 101 14.92 3.95 4.69
CA ASP A 101 15.30 2.71 3.99
C ASP A 101 14.72 2.58 2.57
N ILE A 102 13.74 3.42 2.20
CA ILE A 102 13.13 3.36 0.86
C ILE A 102 13.86 4.27 -0.13
N GLY A 103 14.02 3.76 -1.34
CA GLY A 103 14.59 4.47 -2.49
C GLY A 103 13.56 4.82 -3.56
N ALA A 104 12.36 4.27 -3.51
CA ALA A 104 11.32 4.54 -4.50
C ALA A 104 9.91 4.45 -3.92
N VAL A 105 8.99 5.18 -4.56
CA VAL A 105 7.56 5.22 -4.26
C VAL A 105 6.78 5.11 -5.57
N VAL A 106 5.79 4.23 -5.61
CA VAL A 106 4.83 4.09 -6.71
C VAL A 106 3.42 4.30 -6.18
N HIS A 107 2.73 5.28 -6.76
CA HIS A 107 1.30 5.49 -6.58
C HIS A 107 0.56 5.12 -7.86
N ALA A 108 -0.49 4.32 -7.73
CA ALA A 108 -1.25 3.77 -8.85
C ALA A 108 -2.71 3.50 -8.46
N HIS A 109 -3.57 3.31 -9.45
CA HIS A 109 -5.01 3.07 -9.30
C HIS A 109 -5.42 1.69 -9.83
N PRO A 110 -4.89 0.59 -9.25
CA PRO A 110 -5.20 -0.78 -9.70
C PRO A 110 -6.71 -1.08 -9.53
N PRO A 111 -7.45 -1.40 -10.61
CA PRO A 111 -8.92 -1.41 -10.59
C PRO A 111 -9.54 -2.38 -9.59
N THR A 112 -8.98 -3.57 -9.43
CA THR A 112 -9.57 -4.60 -8.57
C THR A 112 -9.36 -4.25 -7.11
N THR A 113 -8.16 -3.84 -6.73
CA THR A 113 -7.86 -3.35 -5.38
C THR A 113 -8.77 -2.16 -5.01
N VAL A 114 -8.92 -1.18 -5.91
CA VAL A 114 -9.79 -0.03 -5.66
C VAL A 114 -11.25 -0.46 -5.50
N ALA A 115 -11.75 -1.36 -6.35
CA ALA A 115 -13.12 -1.87 -6.24
C ALA A 115 -13.38 -2.57 -4.90
N LEU A 116 -12.45 -3.42 -4.44
CA LEU A 116 -12.57 -4.08 -3.13
C LEU A 116 -12.54 -3.10 -1.96
N SER A 117 -11.70 -2.05 -2.03
CA SER A 117 -11.68 -0.99 -1.01
C SER A 117 -13.04 -0.28 -0.89
N ILE A 118 -13.72 -0.06 -2.02
CA ILE A 118 -15.06 0.55 -2.07
C ILE A 118 -16.12 -0.42 -1.54
N ALA A 119 -15.97 -1.71 -1.83
CA ALA A 119 -16.87 -2.76 -1.37
C ALA A 119 -16.73 -3.09 0.13
N GLY A 120 -15.68 -2.58 0.79
CA GLY A 120 -15.39 -2.88 2.19
C GLY A 120 -14.80 -4.29 2.40
N VAL A 121 -14.24 -4.89 1.34
CA VAL A 121 -13.57 -6.18 1.41
C VAL A 121 -12.11 -5.97 1.79
N SER A 122 -11.70 -6.57 2.89
CA SER A 122 -10.32 -6.49 3.38
C SER A 122 -9.38 -7.32 2.50
N LEU A 123 -8.19 -6.78 2.23
CA LEU A 123 -7.06 -7.54 1.65
C LEU A 123 -6.02 -7.93 2.69
N ALA A 124 -6.31 -7.71 3.98
CA ALA A 124 -5.40 -8.00 5.07
C ALA A 124 -5.38 -9.48 5.47
N ASP A 125 -6.32 -10.29 4.98
CA ASP A 125 -6.42 -11.69 5.35
C ASP A 125 -5.20 -12.48 4.85
N CYS A 126 -4.65 -13.34 5.72
CA CYS A 126 -3.49 -14.18 5.45
C CYS A 126 -3.81 -15.35 4.50
N MET A 127 -4.27 -15.05 3.29
CA MET A 127 -4.76 -16.02 2.33
C MET A 127 -3.65 -16.66 1.51
N LEU A 128 -2.61 -15.90 1.16
CA LEU A 128 -1.55 -16.33 0.26
C LEU A 128 -0.16 -16.16 0.87
N PRO A 129 0.74 -17.14 0.71
CA PRO A 129 2.11 -17.03 1.20
C PRO A 129 2.87 -15.81 0.69
N GLU A 130 2.64 -15.44 -0.57
CA GLU A 130 3.33 -14.31 -1.21
C GLU A 130 2.99 -12.97 -0.53
N VAL A 131 1.75 -12.78 -0.08
CA VAL A 131 1.33 -11.58 0.66
C VAL A 131 2.16 -11.48 1.93
N ILE A 132 2.17 -12.55 2.71
CA ILE A 132 2.81 -12.58 4.04
C ILE A 132 4.31 -12.37 3.89
N VAL A 133 4.96 -13.06 2.96
CA VAL A 133 6.42 -13.02 2.82
C VAL A 133 6.90 -11.73 2.18
N ASN A 134 6.31 -11.29 1.06
CA ASN A 134 6.86 -10.21 0.24
C ASN A 134 6.23 -8.84 0.53
N LEU A 135 4.91 -8.78 0.72
CA LEU A 135 4.17 -7.52 0.85
C LEU A 135 3.99 -7.10 2.32
N GLY A 136 3.78 -8.07 3.20
CA GLY A 136 3.29 -7.82 4.55
C GLY A 136 1.79 -7.55 4.56
N LEU A 137 1.26 -7.15 5.71
CA LEU A 137 -0.12 -6.65 5.79
C LEU A 137 -0.25 -5.33 5.04
N VAL A 138 -1.40 -5.16 4.38
CA VAL A 138 -1.71 -3.98 3.58
C VAL A 138 -2.93 -3.30 4.19
N PRO A 139 -2.76 -2.22 4.97
CA PRO A 139 -3.88 -1.50 5.53
C PRO A 139 -4.59 -0.67 4.45
N THR A 140 -5.83 -0.30 4.78
CA THR A 140 -6.60 0.69 4.03
C THR A 140 -6.73 1.96 4.86
N THR A 141 -6.41 3.12 4.28
CA THR A 141 -6.53 4.41 4.98
C THR A 141 -7.99 4.77 5.23
N GLN A 142 -8.24 5.81 6.04
CA GLN A 142 -9.50 6.55 5.91
C GLN A 142 -9.52 7.32 4.58
N TYR A 143 -10.70 7.70 4.11
CA TYR A 143 -10.81 8.56 2.92
C TYR A 143 -10.13 9.91 3.19
N ALA A 144 -9.31 10.34 2.24
CA ALA A 144 -8.69 11.64 2.24
C ALA A 144 -8.72 12.20 0.82
N THR A 145 -8.84 13.53 0.70
CA THR A 145 -8.87 14.17 -0.61
C THR A 145 -7.50 14.02 -1.30
N PRO A 146 -7.42 13.52 -2.55
CA PRO A 146 -6.15 13.44 -3.28
C PRO A 146 -5.46 14.80 -3.38
N ALA A 147 -4.12 14.79 -3.40
CA ALA A 147 -3.31 16.02 -3.41
C ALA A 147 -3.60 17.03 -2.27
N SER A 148 -4.17 16.58 -1.14
CA SER A 148 -4.43 17.41 0.05
C SER A 148 -3.50 17.07 1.23
N PRO A 149 -3.39 17.97 2.23
CA PRO A 149 -2.70 17.66 3.49
C PRO A 149 -3.29 16.46 4.24
N GLU A 150 -4.58 16.17 4.05
CA GLU A 150 -5.26 15.03 4.67
C GLU A 150 -4.68 13.71 4.12
N ASN A 151 -4.37 13.65 2.82
CA ASN A 151 -3.79 12.46 2.20
C ASN A 151 -2.40 12.16 2.78
N VAL A 152 -1.61 13.20 3.04
CA VAL A 152 -0.31 13.08 3.70
C VAL A 152 -0.46 12.57 5.13
N THR A 153 -1.42 13.10 5.88
CA THR A 153 -1.70 12.66 7.25
C THR A 153 -2.19 11.21 7.29
N ALA A 154 -3.05 10.82 6.34
CA ALA A 154 -3.65 9.49 6.28
C ALA A 154 -2.63 8.35 6.12
N ILE A 155 -1.50 8.60 5.45
CA ILE A 155 -0.45 7.60 5.26
C ILE A 155 0.67 7.66 6.31
N ARG A 156 0.80 8.77 7.06
CA ARG A 156 1.99 9.11 7.86
C ARG A 156 2.39 8.01 8.84
N GLU A 157 1.43 7.48 9.60
CA GLU A 157 1.70 6.46 10.61
C GLU A 157 1.80 5.07 9.98
N LEU A 158 0.98 4.79 8.97
CA LEU A 158 0.92 3.49 8.30
C LEU A 158 2.20 3.18 7.52
N ILE A 159 2.77 4.17 6.84
CA ILE A 159 3.93 3.96 5.96
C ILE A 159 5.21 3.58 6.74
N VAL A 160 5.22 3.82 8.06
CA VAL A 160 6.33 3.41 8.94
C VAL A 160 6.51 1.90 8.92
N ASN A 161 5.42 1.12 8.92
CA ASN A 161 5.47 -0.33 9.08
C ASN A 161 4.96 -1.12 7.86
N HIS A 162 4.43 -0.45 6.84
CA HIS A 162 3.88 -1.13 5.65
C HIS A 162 4.61 -0.73 4.37
N ASP A 163 4.85 -1.70 3.50
CA ASP A 163 5.45 -1.46 2.19
C ASP A 163 4.40 -1.22 1.09
N GLY A 164 3.12 -1.41 1.41
CA GLY A 164 1.97 -1.11 0.55
C GLY A 164 0.78 -0.66 1.39
N ILE A 165 0.04 0.33 0.90
CA ILE A 165 -1.16 0.88 1.55
C ILE A 165 -2.23 1.10 0.48
N ILE A 166 -3.47 0.75 0.81
CA ILE A 166 -4.65 1.08 0.00
C ILE A 166 -5.17 2.44 0.45
N LEU A 167 -5.30 3.37 -0.48
CA LEU A 167 -5.90 4.69 -0.25
C LEU A 167 -7.41 4.58 -0.52
N GLN A 168 -8.23 4.70 0.53
CA GLN A 168 -9.66 4.43 0.45
C GLN A 168 -10.35 5.26 -0.64
N ARG A 169 -11.02 4.58 -1.58
CA ARG A 169 -11.69 5.16 -2.76
C ARG A 169 -10.78 5.98 -3.68
N HIS A 170 -9.48 5.71 -3.68
CA HIS A 170 -8.52 6.47 -4.47
C HIS A 170 -7.57 5.55 -5.25
N GLY A 171 -6.77 4.74 -4.57
CA GLY A 171 -5.69 4.01 -5.22
C GLY A 171 -4.82 3.28 -4.23
N THR A 172 -3.54 3.17 -4.53
CA THR A 172 -2.54 2.50 -3.69
C THR A 172 -1.26 3.30 -3.66
N ILE A 173 -0.50 3.20 -2.57
CA ILE A 173 0.89 3.63 -2.50
C ILE A 173 1.73 2.44 -2.10
N THR A 174 2.80 2.19 -2.82
CA THR A 174 3.77 1.13 -2.56
C THR A 174 5.17 1.70 -2.56
N VAL A 175 6.02 1.17 -1.70
CA VAL A 175 7.38 1.67 -1.50
C VAL A 175 8.39 0.54 -1.62
N GLY A 176 9.65 0.86 -1.87
CA GLY A 176 10.71 -0.12 -1.90
C GLY A 176 12.11 0.48 -2.00
N ARG A 177 13.13 -0.37 -1.92
CA ARG A 177 14.54 0.06 -2.02
C ARG A 177 14.88 0.60 -3.42
N CYS A 178 14.18 0.12 -4.44
CA CYS A 178 14.26 0.59 -5.82
C CYS A 178 12.89 0.58 -6.48
N LEU A 179 12.77 1.18 -7.66
CA LEU A 179 11.49 1.36 -8.33
C LEU A 179 10.87 0.03 -8.76
N LEU A 180 11.69 -0.92 -9.20
CA LEU A 180 11.23 -2.28 -9.50
C LEU A 180 10.61 -2.96 -8.27
N GLU A 181 11.19 -2.82 -7.08
CA GLU A 181 10.65 -3.41 -5.85
C GLU A 181 9.29 -2.81 -5.47
N ALA A 182 9.17 -1.48 -5.52
CA ALA A 182 7.90 -0.81 -5.29
C ALA A 182 6.83 -1.24 -6.32
N TYR A 183 7.19 -1.32 -7.60
CA TYR A 183 6.30 -1.79 -8.66
C TYR A 183 5.86 -3.26 -8.48
N MET A 184 6.77 -4.17 -8.12
CA MET A 184 6.42 -5.56 -7.88
C MET A 184 5.42 -5.71 -6.73
N ARG A 185 5.55 -4.89 -5.68
CA ARG A 185 4.57 -4.84 -4.58
C ARG A 185 3.19 -4.38 -5.06
N LEU A 186 3.12 -3.40 -5.96
CA LEU A 186 1.87 -2.99 -6.61
C LEU A 186 1.26 -4.14 -7.43
N GLU A 187 2.07 -4.83 -8.24
CA GLU A 187 1.61 -5.95 -9.07
C GLU A 187 1.08 -7.11 -8.20
N SER A 188 1.80 -7.47 -7.13
CA SER A 188 1.33 -8.47 -6.16
C SER A 188 0.02 -8.04 -5.49
N LEU A 189 -0.11 -6.77 -5.06
CA LEU A 189 -1.33 -6.25 -4.43
C LEU A 189 -2.57 -6.38 -5.32
N GLU A 190 -2.48 -5.99 -6.59
CA GLU A 190 -3.58 -6.13 -7.54
C GLU A 190 -3.86 -7.61 -7.88
N GLN A 191 -2.83 -8.45 -7.92
CA GLN A 191 -3.02 -9.89 -8.13
C GLN A 191 -3.77 -10.54 -6.96
N ILE A 192 -3.45 -10.16 -5.72
CA ILE A 192 -4.16 -10.61 -4.52
C ILE A 192 -5.63 -10.17 -4.60
N ALA A 193 -5.89 -8.91 -4.97
CA ALA A 193 -7.24 -8.40 -5.14
C ALA A 193 -8.06 -9.22 -6.16
N LYS A 194 -7.45 -9.58 -7.30
CA LYS A 194 -8.08 -10.45 -8.31
C LYS A 194 -8.43 -11.82 -7.77
N ILE A 195 -7.52 -12.43 -7.00
CA ILE A 195 -7.78 -13.72 -6.36
C ILE A 195 -8.93 -13.59 -5.35
N THR A 196 -8.94 -12.54 -4.52
CA THR A 196 -10.01 -12.28 -3.56
C THR A 196 -11.37 -12.16 -4.25
N VAL A 197 -11.47 -11.41 -5.37
CA VAL A 197 -12.72 -11.34 -6.14
C VAL A 197 -13.20 -12.72 -6.60
N VAL A 198 -12.30 -13.58 -7.08
CA VAL A 198 -12.66 -14.94 -7.49
C VAL A 198 -13.12 -15.78 -6.30
N LEU A 199 -12.49 -15.66 -5.14
CA LEU A 199 -12.88 -16.38 -3.92
C LEU A 199 -14.28 -15.95 -3.43
N GLU A 200 -14.56 -14.64 -3.44
CA GLU A 200 -15.88 -14.08 -3.12
C GLU A 200 -16.96 -14.63 -4.06
N GLN A 201 -16.68 -14.71 -5.36
CA GLN A 201 -17.61 -15.28 -6.35
C GLN A 201 -17.86 -16.78 -6.14
N LEU A 202 -16.85 -17.53 -5.67
CA LEU A 202 -16.97 -18.94 -5.36
C LEU A 202 -17.66 -19.20 -4.01
N GLY A 203 -17.83 -18.16 -3.17
CA GLY A 203 -18.35 -18.27 -1.81
C GLY A 203 -17.48 -19.11 -0.88
N LYS A 204 -16.19 -19.26 -1.21
CA LYS A 204 -15.23 -20.11 -0.50
C LYS A 204 -13.85 -19.48 -0.49
N GLY A 205 -13.29 -19.33 0.71
CA GLY A 205 -11.92 -18.92 0.97
C GLY A 205 -11.68 -19.02 2.48
N ALA A 206 -10.54 -19.57 2.88
CA ALA A 206 -10.14 -19.60 4.28
C ALA A 206 -8.69 -19.10 4.39
N PRO A 207 -8.36 -18.30 5.42
CA PRO A 207 -6.97 -17.95 5.71
C PRO A 207 -6.10 -19.18 5.90
N LEU A 208 -4.79 -19.02 5.69
CA LEU A 208 -3.83 -20.05 6.01
C LEU A 208 -3.90 -20.41 7.50
N PRO A 209 -3.73 -21.70 7.86
CA PRO A 209 -3.65 -22.10 9.25
C PRO A 209 -2.54 -21.34 9.99
N PRO A 210 -2.72 -20.98 11.28
CA PRO A 210 -1.76 -20.14 11.99
C PRO A 210 -0.32 -20.66 11.97
N GLU A 211 -0.15 -21.98 12.09
CA GLU A 211 1.16 -22.67 12.00
C GLU A 211 1.88 -22.46 10.66
N GLN A 212 1.15 -22.25 9.56
CA GLN A 212 1.74 -21.98 8.25
C GLN A 212 2.11 -20.50 8.13
N VAL A 213 1.28 -19.60 8.65
CA VAL A 213 1.59 -18.16 8.71
C VAL A 213 2.85 -17.93 9.55
N GLU A 214 3.00 -18.61 10.69
CA GLU A 214 4.21 -18.48 11.53
C GLU A 214 5.50 -18.87 10.77
N LYS A 215 5.46 -19.95 9.97
CA LYS A 215 6.58 -20.36 9.12
C LYS A 215 6.92 -19.30 8.07
N LEU A 216 5.90 -18.66 7.49
CA LEU A 216 6.07 -17.60 6.50
C LEU A 216 6.62 -16.32 7.13
N LEU A 217 6.18 -15.95 8.33
CA LEU A 217 6.78 -14.86 9.10
C LEU A 217 8.24 -15.15 9.45
N ALA A 218 8.58 -16.39 9.79
CA ALA A 218 9.97 -16.79 9.98
C ALA A 218 10.82 -16.66 8.71
N GLN A 219 10.25 -16.95 7.53
CA GLN A 219 10.92 -16.71 6.25
C GLN A 219 11.10 -15.22 5.97
N ARG A 220 10.04 -14.41 6.17
CA ARG A 220 10.09 -12.94 6.04
C ARG A 220 11.19 -12.32 6.91
N ARG A 221 11.32 -12.77 8.16
CA ARG A 221 12.41 -12.38 9.08
C ARG A 221 13.79 -12.72 8.52
N LYS A 222 13.99 -13.95 8.03
CA LYS A 222 15.26 -14.39 7.42
C LYS A 222 15.63 -13.58 6.17
N MET A 223 14.63 -13.10 5.43
CA MET A 223 14.82 -12.25 4.24
C MET A 223 15.08 -10.78 4.59
N GLY A 224 15.01 -10.40 5.87
CA GLY A 224 15.20 -9.01 6.31
C GLY A 224 14.04 -8.09 5.91
N LEU A 225 12.86 -8.65 5.66
CA LEU A 225 11.66 -7.91 5.26
C LEU A 225 10.74 -7.58 6.46
N ALA A 226 11.04 -8.17 7.63
CA ALA A 226 10.25 -7.98 8.83
C ALA A 226 10.37 -6.55 9.40
N ARG A 227 9.26 -6.01 9.88
CA ARG A 227 9.17 -4.67 10.48
C ARG A 227 8.84 -4.72 11.99
N PRO A 228 9.27 -3.72 12.78
CA PRO A 228 8.86 -3.61 14.18
C PRO A 228 7.33 -3.57 14.32
N GLY A 229 6.78 -4.33 15.26
CA GLY A 229 5.33 -4.38 15.52
C GLY A 229 4.49 -5.17 14.51
N GLU A 230 5.07 -5.68 13.42
CA GLU A 230 4.29 -6.42 12.41
C GLU A 230 3.69 -7.72 12.99
N GLU A 231 4.38 -8.39 13.90
CA GLU A 231 3.91 -9.66 14.49
C GLU A 231 2.64 -9.48 15.34
N GLU A 232 2.52 -8.36 16.05
CA GLU A 232 1.31 -8.01 16.81
C GLU A 232 0.13 -7.76 15.86
N GLU A 233 0.42 -7.17 14.70
CA GLU A 233 -0.59 -6.94 13.69
C GLU A 233 -1.04 -8.23 13.00
N PHE A 234 -0.11 -9.11 12.64
CA PHE A 234 -0.41 -10.45 12.14
C PHE A 234 -1.15 -11.31 13.17
N CYS A 235 -0.87 -11.14 14.47
CA CYS A 235 -1.64 -11.75 15.54
C CYS A 235 -3.09 -11.28 15.54
N ARG A 236 -3.31 -9.96 15.45
CA ARG A 236 -4.66 -9.37 15.42
C ARG A 236 -5.45 -9.73 14.16
N VAL A 237 -4.80 -9.72 12.99
CA VAL A 237 -5.48 -9.89 11.69
C VAL A 237 -5.60 -11.37 11.30
N CYS A 238 -4.58 -12.17 11.58
CA CYS A 238 -4.49 -13.55 11.12
C CYS A 238 -4.53 -14.59 12.25
N GLY A 239 -4.66 -14.16 13.51
CA GLY A 239 -4.72 -15.05 14.67
C GLY A 239 -3.38 -15.72 15.00
N VAL A 240 -2.25 -15.17 14.54
CA VAL A 240 -0.92 -15.76 14.67
C VAL A 240 -0.08 -14.97 15.66
N CYS A 241 -0.16 -15.35 16.93
CA CYS A 241 0.54 -14.67 18.01
C CYS A 241 1.81 -15.46 18.37
N SER A 242 2.95 -14.77 18.45
CA SER A 242 4.20 -15.39 18.89
C SER A 242 4.07 -15.91 20.33
N PRO A 243 4.89 -16.87 20.78
CA PRO A 243 4.87 -17.35 22.16
C PRO A 243 5.05 -16.21 23.19
N ALA A 244 5.85 -15.19 22.86
CA ALA A 244 6.04 -14.00 23.71
C ALA A 244 4.78 -13.12 23.82
N LEU A 245 3.91 -13.14 22.81
CA LEU A 245 2.59 -12.49 22.84
C LEU A 245 1.51 -13.38 23.47
N GLN A 246 1.75 -14.68 23.58
CA GLN A 246 0.90 -15.64 24.30
C GLN A 246 1.16 -15.63 25.82
N GLU A 247 2.35 -15.19 26.27
CA GLU A 247 2.70 -15.02 27.69
C GLU A 247 2.13 -13.75 28.33
N VAL A 248 1.58 -12.84 27.54
CA VAL A 248 0.62 -11.85 28.05
C VAL A 248 -0.67 -12.63 28.26
N GLU A 249 -0.91 -13.08 29.49
CA GLU A 249 -2.14 -13.80 29.81
C GLU A 249 -3.33 -13.07 29.17
N PRO A 250 -4.25 -13.76 28.48
CA PRO A 250 -5.59 -13.24 28.38
C PRO A 250 -6.06 -13.16 29.83
N GLY A 251 -5.99 -11.95 30.41
CA GLY A 251 -6.69 -11.65 31.65
C GLY A 251 -8.10 -12.17 31.43
N VAL A 252 -8.42 -13.25 32.16
CA VAL A 252 -9.63 -14.05 32.07
C VAL A 252 -10.73 -13.29 31.35
N SER A 253 -10.99 -13.61 30.08
CA SER A 253 -12.21 -13.19 29.42
C SER A 253 -13.37 -13.96 30.05
N GLY A 254 -13.69 -13.62 31.30
CA GLY A 254 -15.04 -13.77 31.78
C GLY A 254 -15.86 -12.86 30.89
N SER A 255 -16.83 -13.44 30.18
CA SER A 255 -17.92 -12.64 29.62
C SER A 255 -18.38 -11.70 30.71
N SER A 256 -18.22 -10.39 30.48
CA SER A 256 -18.90 -9.43 31.34
C SER A 256 -20.40 -9.67 31.15
N PRO A 257 -21.23 -9.61 32.21
CA PRO A 257 -22.68 -9.78 32.09
C PRO A 257 -23.33 -8.83 31.06
N ASP A 258 -22.62 -7.77 30.68
CA ASP A 258 -23.06 -6.77 29.70
C ASP A 258 -22.92 -7.23 28.24
N ASP A 259 -21.95 -8.10 27.88
CA ASP A 259 -21.76 -8.54 26.49
C ASP A 259 -22.80 -9.59 26.05
N GLU A 260 -23.16 -10.51 26.96
CA GLU A 260 -24.28 -11.45 26.71
C GLU A 260 -25.61 -10.71 26.62
N SER A 261 -25.79 -9.67 27.45
CA SER A 261 -26.94 -8.77 27.43
C SER A 261 -27.07 -8.01 26.10
N GLN A 262 -25.95 -7.48 25.56
CA GLN A 262 -25.97 -6.79 24.28
C GLN A 262 -26.25 -7.73 23.11
N ALA A 263 -25.66 -8.93 23.10
CA ALA A 263 -25.93 -9.93 22.06
C ALA A 263 -27.41 -10.37 22.06
N GLU A 264 -28.03 -10.48 23.24
CA GLU A 264 -29.45 -10.81 23.38
C GLU A 264 -30.37 -9.67 22.92
N ILE A 265 -30.02 -8.42 23.22
CA ILE A 265 -30.74 -7.24 22.73
C ILE A 265 -30.67 -7.15 21.20
N VAL A 266 -29.48 -7.34 20.60
CA VAL A 266 -29.32 -7.32 19.14
C VAL A 266 -30.15 -8.42 18.48
N ARG A 267 -30.18 -9.61 19.07
CA ARG A 267 -31.02 -10.73 18.58
C ARG A 267 -32.51 -10.41 18.67
N LEU A 268 -32.98 -9.84 19.77
CA LEU A 268 -34.39 -9.48 19.97
C LEU A 268 -34.83 -8.39 18.99
N VAL A 269 -34.00 -7.38 18.77
CA VAL A 269 -34.27 -6.30 17.80
C VAL A 269 -34.30 -6.86 16.37
N ALA A 270 -33.34 -7.70 15.99
CA ALA A 270 -33.32 -8.33 14.67
C ALA A 270 -34.56 -9.20 14.43
N GLN A 271 -35.02 -9.96 15.42
CA GLN A 271 -36.24 -10.76 15.32
C GLN A 271 -37.52 -9.92 15.25
N ALA A 272 -37.56 -8.76 15.91
CA ALA A 272 -38.70 -7.83 15.82
C ALA A 272 -38.77 -7.20 14.42
N VAL A 273 -37.64 -6.73 13.89
CA VAL A 273 -37.55 -6.14 12.55
C VAL A 273 -37.92 -7.15 11.47
N LEU A 274 -37.44 -8.40 11.57
CA LEU A 274 -37.79 -9.45 10.62
C LEU A 274 -39.29 -9.80 10.66
N ARG A 275 -39.95 -9.71 11.82
CA ARG A 275 -41.40 -9.89 11.93
C ARG A 275 -42.18 -8.75 11.29
N GLU A 276 -41.77 -7.50 11.49
CA GLU A 276 -42.41 -6.33 10.85
C GLU A 276 -42.25 -6.34 9.33
N LEU A 277 -41.12 -6.87 8.84
CA LEU A 277 -40.85 -7.01 7.40
C LEU A 277 -41.47 -8.27 6.77
N GLY A 278 -42.20 -9.08 7.53
CA GLY A 278 -42.89 -10.27 7.02
C GLY A 278 -42.00 -11.49 6.75
N TYR A 279 -40.79 -11.51 7.30
CA TYR A 279 -39.79 -12.58 7.12
C TYR A 279 -39.70 -13.56 8.31
N GLY A 280 -40.54 -13.44 9.33
CA GLY A 280 -40.54 -14.33 10.50
C GLY A 280 -41.73 -15.29 10.52
N SER A 281 -41.48 -16.60 10.40
CA SER A 281 -42.40 -17.67 10.80
C SER A 281 -42.41 -17.88 12.30
#